data_AF-R7SVZ4-F1
#
_entry.id   AF-R7SVZ4-F1
#
_cell.length_a   1.000
_cell.length_b   1.000
_cell.length_c   1.000
_cell.angle_alpha   90.00
_cell.angle_beta   90.00
_cell.angle_gamma   90.00
#
_symmetry.space_group_name_H-M   'P 1'
#
loop_
_entity.id
_entity.type
_entity.pdbx_description
1 polymer ?
#
loop_
_entity_poly.entity_id
_entity_poly.type
_entity_poly.pdbx_seq_one_letter_code
_entity_poly.pdbx_strand_id
1 'polypeptide(L)'
;MCDANDYSKMFVGGLSWDTTDDGLRKYFSEFGEVEDCTILRDQDGRSRGFAFLTFKDPASVNAVMCREHILDGKTIDPKRAIPREEHLRNTRYFVGGLSHSTTSDSMRAFFSQYGKVVDCTVMVDRESGRSKGFGFVTFEDASNTDQLVGQPNLILDDKQVRKTSLLSRSYTVRNELIAL
;
A
#
# COMPACT_ATOMS: atom_id res chain seq x y z
N MET A 1 -14.56 11.93 -9.09
CA MET A 1 -15.63 11.87 -8.07
C MET A 1 -15.10 10.89 -7.03
N CYS A 2 -14.71 11.39 -5.86
CA CYS A 2 -14.45 10.54 -4.70
C CYS A 2 -15.82 10.09 -4.17
N ASP A 3 -15.99 8.79 -3.98
CA ASP A 3 -17.24 8.26 -3.46
C ASP A 3 -17.40 8.73 -2.01
N ALA A 4 -18.58 9.22 -1.65
CA ALA A 4 -18.86 9.77 -0.31
C ALA A 4 -18.59 8.77 0.84
N ASN A 5 -18.47 7.47 0.53
CA ASN A 5 -18.20 6.41 1.50
C ASN A 5 -16.72 6.33 1.95
N ASP A 6 -15.80 6.99 1.26
CA ASP A 6 -14.37 6.93 1.61
C ASP A 6 -14.05 7.68 2.92
N TYR A 7 -14.87 8.65 3.33
CA TYR A 7 -14.65 9.43 4.55
C TYR A 7 -15.00 8.68 5.84
N SER A 8 -15.87 7.67 5.74
CA SER A 8 -16.29 6.83 6.88
C SER A 8 -15.49 5.54 6.99
N LYS A 9 -14.60 5.28 6.03
CA LYS A 9 -13.76 4.08 5.99
C LYS A 9 -12.45 4.29 6.75
N MET A 10 -12.09 3.28 7.52
CA MET A 10 -10.89 3.23 8.35
C MET A 10 -10.07 2.00 8.02
N PHE A 11 -8.75 2.17 8.08
CA PHE A 11 -7.78 1.08 8.18
C PHE A 11 -7.49 0.85 9.66
N VAL A 12 -7.50 -0.39 10.11
CA VAL A 12 -7.17 -0.75 11.50
C VAL A 12 -5.99 -1.70 11.49
N GLY A 13 -4.82 -1.21 11.88
CA GLY A 13 -3.60 -2.01 11.98
C GLY A 13 -3.35 -2.56 13.38
N GLY A 14 -2.41 -3.51 13.50
CA GLY A 14 -1.94 -4.02 14.79
C GLY A 14 -2.87 -5.04 15.45
N LEU A 15 -3.81 -5.61 14.70
CA LEU A 15 -4.75 -6.61 15.22
C LEU A 15 -4.03 -7.86 15.73
N SER A 16 -4.61 -8.52 16.73
CA SER A 16 -4.19 -9.86 17.09
C SER A 16 -4.53 -10.83 15.95
N TRP A 17 -3.77 -11.92 15.83
CA TRP A 17 -4.06 -12.96 14.84
C TRP A 17 -5.36 -13.71 15.17
N ASP A 18 -5.75 -13.70 16.44
CA ASP A 18 -6.97 -14.32 16.95
C ASP A 18 -8.21 -13.40 16.83
N THR A 19 -8.01 -12.11 16.48
CA THR A 19 -9.11 -11.17 16.31
C THR A 19 -10.02 -11.62 15.15
N THR A 20 -11.33 -11.62 15.41
CA THR A 20 -12.36 -11.99 14.44
C THR A 20 -13.13 -10.78 13.94
N ASP A 21 -13.75 -10.89 12.77
CA ASP A 21 -14.57 -9.84 12.17
C ASP A 21 -15.71 -9.40 13.11
N ASP A 22 -16.32 -10.35 13.84
CA ASP A 22 -17.34 -10.09 14.85
C ASP A 22 -16.78 -9.35 16.09
N GLY A 23 -15.64 -9.82 16.62
CA GLY A 23 -15.00 -9.17 17.77
C GLY A 23 -14.58 -7.73 17.46
N LEU A 24 -14.00 -7.51 16.27
CA LEU A 24 -13.63 -6.20 15.78
C LEU A 24 -14.84 -5.28 15.59
N ARG A 25 -15.90 -5.80 14.93
CA ARG A 25 -17.15 -5.06 14.74
C ARG A 25 -17.77 -4.69 16.08
N LYS A 26 -17.87 -5.63 17.01
CA LYS A 26 -18.44 -5.40 18.34
C LYS A 26 -17.71 -4.32 19.11
N TYR A 27 -16.38 -4.32 19.06
CA TYR A 27 -15.55 -3.28 19.69
C TYR A 27 -15.82 -1.90 19.08
N PHE A 28 -15.83 -1.79 17.76
CA PHE A 28 -16.03 -0.49 17.12
C PHE A 28 -17.48 0.00 17.12
N SER A 29 -18.46 -0.89 17.34
CA SER A 29 -19.86 -0.50 17.53
C SER A 29 -20.09 0.44 18.72
N GLU A 30 -19.15 0.52 19.68
CA GLU A 30 -19.20 1.48 20.79
C GLU A 30 -19.05 2.96 20.32
N PHE A 31 -18.53 3.17 19.12
CA PHE A 31 -18.27 4.49 18.54
C PHE A 31 -19.31 4.89 17.48
N GLY A 32 -20.13 3.93 17.03
CA GLY A 32 -21.24 4.15 16.10
C GLY A 32 -21.60 2.89 15.32
N GLU A 33 -22.63 3.00 14.48
CA GLU A 33 -23.12 1.89 13.66
C GLU A 33 -22.07 1.52 12.60
N VAL A 34 -21.51 0.31 12.72
CA VAL A 34 -20.58 -0.25 11.73
C VAL A 34 -21.37 -0.79 10.54
N GLU A 35 -21.16 -0.21 9.37
CA GLU A 35 -21.74 -0.68 8.10
C GLU A 35 -20.99 -1.94 7.65
N ASP A 36 -19.68 -1.85 7.47
CA ASP A 36 -18.83 -2.94 6.99
C ASP A 36 -17.58 -3.15 7.85
N CYS A 37 -17.13 -4.39 7.96
CA CYS A 37 -15.96 -4.77 8.74
C CYS A 37 -15.35 -6.03 8.12
N THR A 38 -14.10 -5.93 7.67
CA THR A 38 -13.38 -7.03 7.01
C THR A 38 -11.94 -7.10 7.48
N ILE A 39 -11.56 -8.19 8.13
CA ILE A 39 -10.17 -8.55 8.43
C ILE A 39 -9.55 -9.18 7.19
N LEU A 40 -8.44 -8.63 6.72
CA LEU A 40 -7.77 -9.20 5.56
C LEU A 40 -6.96 -10.43 5.98
N ARG A 41 -7.14 -11.50 5.23
CA ARG A 41 -6.49 -12.80 5.44
C ARG A 41 -5.61 -13.16 4.25
N ASP A 42 -4.59 -13.97 4.48
CA ASP A 42 -3.77 -14.56 3.42
C ASP A 42 -4.50 -15.73 2.72
N GLN A 43 -3.82 -16.40 1.79
CA GLN A 43 -4.39 -17.54 1.05
C GLN A 43 -4.67 -18.75 1.95
N ASP A 44 -3.97 -18.87 3.07
CA ASP A 44 -4.14 -19.92 4.07
C ASP A 44 -5.21 -19.56 5.12
N GLY A 45 -5.87 -18.40 4.97
CA GLY A 45 -6.92 -17.91 5.87
C GLY A 45 -6.38 -17.25 7.15
N ARG A 46 -5.07 -17.07 7.29
CA ARG A 46 -4.47 -16.43 8.47
C ARG A 46 -4.65 -14.92 8.39
N SER A 47 -4.95 -14.30 9.54
CA SER A 47 -5.07 -12.85 9.64
C SER A 47 -3.77 -12.17 9.24
N ARG A 48 -3.87 -11.14 8.39
CA ARG A 48 -2.75 -10.26 8.06
C ARG A 48 -2.48 -9.21 9.13
N GLY A 49 -3.21 -9.24 10.25
CA GLY A 49 -3.03 -8.30 11.36
C GLY A 49 -3.62 -6.91 11.11
N PHE A 50 -4.47 -6.76 10.10
CA PHE A 50 -5.18 -5.52 9.83
C PHE A 50 -6.56 -5.75 9.20
N ALA A 51 -7.40 -4.72 9.27
CA ALA A 51 -8.75 -4.73 8.74
C ALA A 51 -9.12 -3.41 8.06
N PHE A 52 -10.20 -3.46 7.28
CA PHE A 52 -10.96 -2.27 6.93
C PHE A 52 -12.29 -2.28 7.66
N LEU A 53 -12.68 -1.10 8.13
CA LEU A 53 -13.91 -0.85 8.86
C LEU A 53 -14.60 0.37 8.26
N THR A 54 -15.88 0.28 7.97
CA THR A 54 -16.67 1.41 7.48
C THR A 54 -17.80 1.70 8.46
N PHE A 55 -17.85 2.93 8.97
CA PHE A 55 -18.99 3.40 9.75
C PHE A 55 -20.08 3.94 8.84
N LYS A 56 -21.33 3.89 9.31
CA LYS A 56 -22.45 4.56 8.65
C LYS A 56 -22.37 6.08 8.77
N ASP A 57 -21.82 6.59 9.88
CA ASP A 57 -21.63 8.02 10.13
C ASP A 57 -20.12 8.37 10.19
N PRO A 58 -19.64 9.33 9.37
CA PRO A 58 -18.25 9.78 9.43
C PRO A 58 -17.86 10.42 10.77
N ALA A 59 -18.81 10.87 11.60
CA ALA A 59 -18.54 11.37 12.95
C ALA A 59 -17.91 10.29 13.85
N SER A 60 -18.26 9.02 13.66
CA SER A 60 -17.68 7.89 14.41
C SER A 60 -16.18 7.75 14.17
N VAL A 61 -15.71 8.03 12.95
CA VAL A 61 -14.28 8.04 12.64
C VAL A 61 -13.53 9.04 13.52
N ASN A 62 -14.08 10.24 13.73
CA ASN A 62 -13.44 11.24 14.59
C ASN A 62 -13.38 10.77 16.05
N ALA A 63 -14.44 10.13 16.54
CA ALA A 63 -14.49 9.61 17.91
C ALA A 63 -13.45 8.51 18.17
N VAL A 64 -13.20 7.66 17.16
CA VAL A 64 -12.13 6.65 17.18
C VAL A 64 -10.77 7.36 17.21
N MET A 65 -10.50 8.30 16.31
CA MET A 65 -9.19 8.97 16.21
C MET A 65 -8.77 9.77 17.47
N CYS A 66 -9.69 10.06 18.40
CA CYS A 66 -9.41 10.85 19.60
C CYS A 66 -8.81 10.07 20.78
N ARG A 67 -8.66 8.75 20.69
CA ARG A 67 -8.11 7.94 21.78
C ARG A 67 -7.27 6.77 21.29
N GLU A 68 -6.49 6.19 22.21
CA GLU A 68 -5.83 4.91 21.97
C GLU A 68 -6.82 3.74 22.10
N HIS A 69 -6.54 2.68 21.37
CA HIS A 69 -7.41 1.51 21.29
C HIS A 69 -6.65 0.24 21.64
N ILE A 70 -7.27 -0.61 22.45
CA ILE A 70 -6.74 -1.91 22.83
C ILE A 70 -7.83 -2.95 22.56
N LEU A 71 -7.49 -3.98 21.79
CA LEU A 71 -8.36 -5.10 21.46
C LEU A 71 -7.57 -6.40 21.59
N ASP A 72 -8.16 -7.41 22.24
CA ASP A 72 -7.54 -8.72 22.48
C ASP A 72 -6.14 -8.63 23.13
N GLY A 73 -5.96 -7.64 24.02
CA GLY A 73 -4.69 -7.40 24.72
C GLY A 73 -3.58 -6.77 23.86
N LYS A 74 -3.87 -6.35 22.62
CA LYS A 74 -2.95 -5.59 21.76
C LYS A 74 -3.44 -4.17 21.53
N THR A 75 -2.50 -3.23 21.52
CA THR A 75 -2.75 -1.87 21.02
C THR A 75 -2.98 -1.94 19.52
N ILE A 76 -4.13 -1.42 19.07
CA ILE A 76 -4.49 -1.33 17.66
C ILE A 76 -4.35 0.13 17.19
N ASP A 77 -4.08 0.31 15.91
CA ASP A 77 -3.77 1.60 15.30
C ASP A 77 -4.77 1.93 14.18
N PRO A 78 -5.97 2.44 14.53
CA PRO A 78 -6.96 2.87 13.57
C PRO A 78 -6.55 4.19 12.90
N LYS A 79 -6.66 4.24 11.58
CA LYS A 79 -6.34 5.39 10.72
C LYS A 79 -7.44 5.57 9.69
N ARG A 80 -7.56 6.77 9.14
CA ARG A 80 -8.41 7.00 7.95
C ARG A 80 -7.91 6.10 6.81
N ALA A 81 -8.83 5.40 6.14
CA ALA A 81 -8.46 4.57 5.02
C ALA A 81 -7.97 5.44 3.86
N ILE A 82 -6.86 5.03 3.23
CA ILE A 82 -6.43 5.58 1.96
C ILE A 82 -7.18 4.80 0.88
N PRO A 83 -7.89 5.45 -0.07
CA PRO A 83 -8.55 4.77 -1.17
C PRO A 83 -7.58 3.87 -1.93
N ARG A 84 -8.05 2.71 -2.42
CA ARG A 84 -7.18 1.68 -3.00
C ARG A 84 -6.37 2.21 -4.17
N GLU A 85 -6.95 3.03 -5.03
CA GLU A 85 -6.26 3.63 -6.18
C GLU A 85 -5.15 4.58 -5.73
N GLU A 86 -5.36 5.29 -4.62
CA GLU A 86 -4.33 6.14 -4.03
C GLU A 86 -3.23 5.32 -3.38
N HIS A 87 -3.59 4.29 -2.61
CA HIS A 87 -2.62 3.35 -2.04
C HIS A 87 -1.73 2.73 -3.12
N LEU A 88 -2.32 2.26 -4.23
CA LEU A 88 -1.58 1.70 -5.36
C LEU A 88 -0.72 2.73 -6.10
N ARG A 89 -1.11 4.02 -6.12
CA ARG A 89 -0.24 5.08 -6.61
C ARG A 89 0.95 5.28 -5.67
N ASN A 90 0.73 5.17 -4.37
CA ASN A 90 1.74 5.36 -3.34
C ASN A 90 2.80 4.24 -3.36
N THR A 91 2.42 3.03 -3.77
CA THR A 91 3.31 1.87 -3.86
C THR A 91 3.85 1.61 -5.27
N ARG A 92 3.70 2.56 -6.21
CA ARG A 92 4.18 2.46 -7.60
C ARG A 92 5.55 3.13 -7.80
N TYR A 93 6.45 2.38 -8.40
CA TYR A 93 7.81 2.78 -8.71
C TYR A 93 8.03 2.83 -10.22
N PHE A 94 8.69 3.88 -10.67
CA PHE A 94 9.35 3.92 -11.97
C PHE A 94 10.67 3.16 -11.88
N VAL A 95 10.93 2.29 -12.86
CA VAL A 95 12.17 1.53 -12.99
C VAL A 95 12.80 1.88 -14.34
N GLY A 96 13.91 2.62 -14.32
CA GLY A 96 14.66 3.03 -15.52
C GLY A 96 16.00 2.33 -15.64
N GLY A 97 16.58 2.36 -16.84
CA GLY A 97 17.87 1.72 -17.12
C GLY A 97 17.77 0.22 -17.36
N LEU A 98 16.57 -0.27 -17.67
CA LEU A 98 16.34 -1.67 -17.99
C LEU A 98 17.13 -2.10 -19.23
N SER A 99 17.54 -3.36 -19.27
CA SER A 99 18.07 -3.96 -20.50
C SER A 99 16.98 -4.02 -21.57
N HIS A 100 17.38 -4.02 -22.84
CA HIS A 100 16.42 -4.25 -23.93
C HIS A 100 15.86 -5.68 -23.90
N SER A 101 16.55 -6.62 -23.25
CA SER A 101 16.10 -7.99 -23.01
C SER A 101 15.19 -8.13 -21.79
N THR A 102 15.09 -7.11 -20.93
CA THR A 102 14.27 -7.18 -19.71
C THR A 102 12.79 -7.27 -20.08
N THR A 103 12.10 -8.26 -19.55
CA THR A 103 10.66 -8.49 -19.75
C THR A 103 9.89 -8.13 -18.48
N SER A 104 8.57 -7.98 -18.59
CA SER A 104 7.71 -7.80 -17.42
C SER A 104 7.82 -8.96 -16.43
N ASP A 105 8.04 -10.19 -16.92
CA ASP A 105 8.21 -11.38 -16.09
C ASP A 105 9.55 -11.39 -15.36
N SER A 106 10.67 -11.10 -16.03
CA SER A 106 11.98 -11.04 -15.36
C SER A 106 12.01 -9.91 -14.33
N MET A 107 11.44 -8.76 -14.67
CA MET A 107 11.28 -7.64 -13.75
C MET A 107 10.39 -8.02 -12.55
N ARG A 108 9.25 -8.69 -12.77
CA ARG A 108 8.35 -9.14 -11.68
C ARG A 108 9.05 -10.13 -10.76
N ALA A 109 9.74 -11.13 -11.32
CA ALA A 109 10.48 -12.13 -10.56
C ALA A 109 11.54 -11.46 -9.67
N PHE A 110 12.30 -10.51 -10.23
CA PHE A 110 13.30 -9.76 -9.48
C PHE A 110 12.67 -8.91 -8.37
N PHE A 111 11.63 -8.12 -8.66
CA PHE A 111 11.06 -7.24 -7.63
C PHE A 111 10.25 -7.99 -6.57
N SER A 112 9.79 -9.22 -6.86
CA SER A 112 9.04 -10.04 -5.89
C SER A 112 9.85 -10.39 -4.63
N GLN A 113 11.19 -10.31 -4.69
CA GLN A 113 12.05 -10.49 -3.52
C GLN A 113 11.90 -9.37 -2.48
N TYR A 114 11.44 -8.18 -2.89
CA TYR A 114 11.27 -7.01 -2.01
C TYR A 114 9.83 -6.85 -1.52
N GLY A 115 8.89 -7.63 -2.04
CA GLY A 115 7.48 -7.55 -1.66
C GLY A 115 6.57 -8.11 -2.73
N LYS A 116 5.30 -8.31 -2.36
CA LYS A 116 4.30 -8.83 -3.30
C LYS A 116 4.00 -7.81 -4.39
N VAL A 117 4.35 -8.15 -5.63
CA VAL A 117 4.12 -7.30 -6.81
C VAL A 117 2.70 -7.50 -7.34
N VAL A 118 1.90 -6.45 -7.34
CA VAL A 118 0.53 -6.48 -7.89
C VAL A 118 0.52 -6.17 -9.38
N ASP A 119 1.35 -5.21 -9.83
CA ASP A 119 1.48 -4.84 -11.23
C ASP A 119 2.95 -4.67 -11.62
N CYS A 120 3.30 -5.08 -12.83
CA CYS A 120 4.66 -5.02 -13.34
C CYS A 120 4.61 -4.92 -14.87
N THR A 121 5.08 -3.80 -15.41
CA THR A 121 4.97 -3.52 -16.85
C THR A 121 6.26 -2.91 -17.38
N VAL A 122 6.92 -3.58 -18.33
CA VAL A 122 7.99 -2.99 -19.15
C VAL A 122 7.36 -2.24 -20.32
N MET A 123 7.77 -1.00 -20.52
CA MET A 123 7.25 -0.17 -21.61
C MET A 123 7.97 -0.51 -22.90
N VAL A 124 7.21 -0.96 -23.89
CA VAL A 124 7.71 -1.24 -25.24
C VAL A 124 7.19 -0.19 -26.22
N ASP A 125 7.95 0.05 -27.28
CA ASP A 125 7.52 0.80 -28.43
C ASP A 125 6.42 0.02 -29.18
N ARG A 126 5.30 0.68 -29.50
CA ARG A 126 4.12 -0.01 -30.05
C ARG A 126 4.31 -0.47 -31.49
N GLU A 127 5.18 0.20 -32.25
CA GLU A 127 5.40 -0.11 -33.66
C GLU A 127 6.47 -1.18 -33.83
N SER A 128 7.59 -1.05 -33.12
CA SER A 128 8.74 -1.96 -33.23
C SER A 128 8.75 -3.10 -32.21
N GLY A 129 7.91 -3.04 -31.17
CA GLY A 129 7.92 -3.98 -30.05
C GLY A 129 9.16 -3.90 -29.16
N ARG A 130 10.09 -2.97 -29.42
CA ARG A 130 11.35 -2.86 -28.68
C ARG A 130 11.13 -2.24 -27.31
N SER A 131 11.80 -2.78 -26.29
CA SER A 131 11.82 -2.18 -24.95
C SER A 131 12.36 -0.75 -25.00
N LYS A 132 11.64 0.17 -24.35
CA LYS A 132 12.01 1.57 -24.17
C LYS A 132 13.03 1.77 -23.05
N GLY A 133 13.49 0.69 -22.41
CA GLY A 133 14.51 0.74 -21.34
C GLY A 133 13.97 1.20 -19.98
N PHE A 134 12.65 1.17 -19.79
CA PHE A 134 12.02 1.48 -18.51
C PHE A 134 10.69 0.73 -18.33
N GLY A 135 10.24 0.68 -17.09
CA GLY A 135 8.99 0.04 -16.70
C GLY A 135 8.45 0.61 -15.38
N PHE A 136 7.35 0.01 -14.93
CA PHE A 136 6.72 0.31 -13.66
C PHE A 136 6.51 -0.97 -12.88
N VAL A 137 6.70 -0.87 -11.57
CA VAL A 137 6.36 -1.93 -10.62
C VAL A 137 5.49 -1.33 -9.52
N THR A 138 4.37 -1.97 -9.21
CA THR A 138 3.50 -1.60 -8.10
C THR A 138 3.49 -2.73 -7.09
N PHE A 139 3.78 -2.41 -5.84
CA PHE A 139 3.70 -3.35 -4.72
C PHE A 139 2.31 -3.33 -4.09
N GLU A 140 1.91 -4.45 -3.48
CA GLU A 140 0.65 -4.52 -2.73
C GLU A 140 0.66 -3.57 -1.52
N ASP A 141 1.81 -3.43 -0.87
CA ASP A 141 1.97 -2.63 0.33
C ASP A 141 3.39 -2.07 0.45
N ALA A 142 3.52 -0.96 1.17
CA ALA A 142 4.79 -0.25 1.36
C ALA A 142 5.70 -0.89 2.44
N SER A 143 5.21 -1.83 3.26
CA SER A 143 5.91 -2.33 4.45
C SER A 143 7.33 -2.86 4.20
N ASN A 144 7.60 -3.43 3.02
CA ASN A 144 8.94 -3.93 2.66
C ASN A 144 9.64 -3.06 1.60
N THR A 145 9.00 -1.99 1.14
CA THR A 145 9.55 -1.11 0.10
C THR A 145 10.71 -0.26 0.60
N ASP A 146 10.84 -0.06 1.92
CA ASP A 146 12.01 0.59 2.51
C ASP A 146 13.31 -0.18 2.23
N GLN A 147 13.24 -1.52 2.15
CA GLN A 147 14.39 -2.33 1.74
C GLN A 147 14.76 -2.05 0.28
N LEU A 148 13.78 -1.89 -0.60
CA LEU A 148 14.02 -1.53 -2.00
C LEU A 148 14.60 -0.11 -2.13
N VAL A 149 14.07 0.86 -1.37
CA VAL A 149 14.54 2.25 -1.37
C VAL A 149 15.96 2.34 -0.82
N GLY A 150 16.26 1.57 0.24
CA GLY A 150 17.57 1.51 0.89
C GLY A 150 18.68 0.83 0.09
N GLN A 151 18.37 0.15 -1.02
CA GLN A 151 19.36 -0.53 -1.87
C GLN A 151 19.83 0.38 -3.01
N PRO A 152 20.97 1.11 -2.90
CA PRO A 152 21.35 2.12 -3.89
C PRO A 152 21.61 1.53 -5.29
N ASN A 153 22.16 0.30 -5.35
CA ASN A 153 22.61 -0.35 -6.57
C ASN A 153 21.81 -1.63 -6.82
N LEU A 154 20.76 -1.52 -7.64
CA LEU A 154 20.01 -2.67 -8.12
C LEU A 154 20.56 -3.09 -9.48
N ILE A 155 20.83 -4.37 -9.65
CA ILE A 155 21.30 -4.94 -10.93
C ILE A 155 20.24 -5.94 -11.40
N LEU A 156 19.72 -5.72 -12.61
CA LEU A 156 18.74 -6.58 -13.28
C LEU A 156 19.23 -6.83 -14.71
N ASP A 157 19.29 -8.09 -15.12
CA ASP A 157 19.78 -8.51 -16.43
C ASP A 157 21.13 -7.86 -16.79
N ASP A 158 22.09 -7.93 -15.85
CA ASP A 158 23.45 -7.35 -15.93
C ASP A 158 23.50 -5.82 -16.12
N LYS A 159 22.38 -5.12 -15.94
CA LYS A 159 22.32 -3.66 -15.97
C LYS A 159 21.92 -3.07 -14.63
N GLN A 160 22.58 -1.97 -14.28
CA GLN A 160 22.18 -1.16 -13.13
C GLN A 160 20.85 -0.46 -13.43
N VAL A 161 19.85 -0.69 -12.58
CA VAL A 161 18.53 -0.08 -12.70
C VAL A 161 18.33 1.02 -11.66
N ARG A 162 17.58 2.05 -12.04
CA ARG A 162 17.18 3.17 -11.19
C ARG A 162 15.72 3.04 -10.82
N LYS A 163 15.42 3.12 -9.53
CA LYS A 163 14.06 3.14 -8.98
C LYS A 163 13.71 4.54 -8.48
N THR A 164 12.48 4.99 -8.74
CA THR A 164 11.97 6.27 -8.23
C THR A 164 10.51 6.09 -7.83
N SER A 165 10.16 6.42 -6.59
CA SER A 165 8.76 6.43 -6.17
C SER A 165 8.02 7.55 -6.91
N LEU A 166 6.85 7.22 -7.47
CA LEU A 166 6.13 8.19 -8.30
C LEU A 166 5.54 9.36 -7.49
N LEU A 167 5.36 9.19 -6.17
CA LEU A 167 4.98 10.27 -5.27
C LEU A 167 6.09 11.30 -5.03
N SER A 168 7.37 10.90 -5.07
CA SER A 168 8.48 11.81 -4.77
C SER A 168 8.58 12.94 -5.81
N ARG A 169 8.14 12.71 -7.05
CA ARG A 169 8.13 13.76 -8.08
C ARG A 169 7.10 14.86 -7.83
N SER A 170 6.05 14.59 -7.04
CA SER A 170 5.06 15.60 -6.65
C SER A 170 5.40 16.27 -5.31
N TYR A 171 6.16 15.59 -4.43
CA TYR A 171 6.54 16.12 -3.12
C TYR A 171 7.79 16.99 -3.11
N THR A 172 8.74 16.80 -4.04
CA THR A 172 9.95 17.66 -4.13
C THR A 172 9.63 19.10 -4.60
N VAL A 173 8.41 19.39 -5.06
CA VAL A 173 8.00 20.76 -5.45
C VAL A 173 7.20 21.47 -4.35
N ARG A 174 7.03 20.90 -3.15
CA ARG A 174 6.23 21.50 -2.06
C ARG A 174 6.88 21.58 -0.68
N ASN A 175 8.05 21.00 -0.46
CA ASN A 175 8.72 21.02 0.85
C ASN A 175 10.14 21.63 0.79
N GLU A 176 10.26 22.83 0.21
CA GLU A 176 11.18 23.83 0.80
C GLU A 176 10.34 24.64 1.79
N LEU A 177 10.81 24.80 3.03
CA LEU A 177 10.07 25.10 4.28
C LEU A 177 9.45 23.80 4.84
N ILE A 178 9.96 23.18 5.89
CA ILE A 178 10.39 23.72 7.17
C ILE A 178 11.52 22.83 7.71
N ALA A 179 12.71 23.42 7.89
CA ALA A 179 13.71 22.96 8.84
C ALA A 179 14.33 24.22 9.45
N LEU A 180 13.92 24.54 10.67
CA LEU A 180 14.74 25.25 11.66
C LEU A 180 14.92 24.29 12.83
#